data_AF-A0A7Y0HCN1-F1
#
_entry.id   AF-A0A7Y0HCN1-F1
#
_cell.length_a   1.000
_cell.length_b   1.000
_cell.length_c   1.000
_cell.angle_alpha   90.00
_cell.angle_beta   90.00
_cell.angle_gamma   90.00
#
_symmetry.space_group_name_H-M   'P 1'
#
loop_
_entity.id
_entity.type
_entity.pdbx_description
1 polymer ?
#
loop_
_entity_poly.entity_id
_entity_poly.type
_entity_poly.pdbx_seq_one_letter_code
_entity_poly.pdbx_strand_id
1 'polypeptide(L)'
;MTVKVAQAKINLAHIIESKLGYAMVKSSSVRITTDSDDSYSVQGQNQLPYSIKSDTSLLTRAQNRQQLLLINQQQNIEAIMAMALSFCPDVTSNGQPDSDWVERFIALCEGTSNESMQKLWAKILAGETVSPGTFSIKSLQTLKQMTQREADALQKCTAICGYNEKDNSHLILLGFYKKHSLFDLLRKGNKVSFNLGKAGISFPDVLTLMDIGLIYRKEIESAALKANQEISFTFLTQRVVLKPKNNDLVLSYYKFTQTGDELRKLINTPVNKAYKQLLSSALEEEFEVAWHAIK
;
A
#
# COMPACT_ATOMS: atom_id res chain seq x y z
N MET A 1 17.11 -26.84 20.34
CA MET A 1 17.34 -25.38 20.19
C MET A 1 18.64 -25.03 19.46
N THR A 2 19.71 -25.83 19.60
CA THR A 2 21.04 -25.60 19.00
C THR A 2 21.08 -25.53 17.46
N VAL A 3 20.32 -26.37 16.75
CA VAL A 3 20.30 -26.40 15.27
C VAL A 3 19.73 -25.10 14.67
N LYS A 4 18.63 -24.57 15.21
CA LYS A 4 18.06 -23.28 14.76
C LYS A 4 18.99 -22.10 15.03
N VAL A 5 19.70 -22.11 16.15
CA VAL A 5 20.70 -21.08 16.51
C VAL A 5 21.91 -21.12 15.58
N ALA A 6 22.36 -22.31 15.16
CA ALA A 6 23.42 -22.45 14.17
C ALA A 6 23.01 -21.91 12.79
N GLN A 7 21.78 -22.20 12.33
CA GLN A 7 21.27 -21.70 11.06
C GLN A 7 21.18 -20.17 11.01
N ALA A 8 20.71 -19.53 12.08
CA ALA A 8 20.62 -18.07 12.16
C ALA A 8 21.99 -17.40 12.02
N LYS A 9 23.03 -17.96 12.66
CA LYS A 9 24.41 -17.46 12.55
C LYS A 9 24.97 -17.64 11.14
N ILE A 10 24.71 -18.77 10.50
CA ILE A 10 25.13 -19.02 9.11
C ILE A 10 24.46 -18.02 8.15
N ASN A 11 23.15 -17.83 8.28
CA ASN A 11 22.41 -16.86 7.46
C ASN A 11 22.97 -15.44 7.65
N LEU A 12 23.25 -15.05 8.90
CA LEU A 12 23.82 -13.74 9.20
C LEU A 12 25.23 -13.58 8.59
N ALA A 13 26.09 -14.60 8.70
CA ALA A 13 27.42 -14.58 8.09
C ALA A 13 27.36 -14.42 6.57
N HIS A 14 26.45 -15.15 5.91
CA HIS A 14 26.22 -15.03 4.48
C HIS A 14 25.69 -13.63 4.08
N ILE A 15 24.78 -13.05 4.87
CA ILE A 15 24.30 -11.67 4.65
C ILE A 15 25.45 -10.66 4.77
N ILE A 16 26.28 -10.80 5.80
CA ILE A 16 27.45 -9.94 6.02
C ILE A 16 28.40 -10.02 4.84
N GLU A 17 28.79 -11.22 4.43
CA GLU A 17 29.74 -11.43 3.35
C GLU A 17 29.19 -10.93 2.01
N SER A 18 27.94 -11.26 1.68
CA SER A 18 27.30 -10.77 0.44
C SER A 18 27.13 -9.25 0.39
N LYS A 19 26.92 -8.58 1.53
CA LYS A 19 26.73 -7.11 1.59
C LYS A 19 28.01 -6.32 1.80
N LEU A 20 29.07 -6.92 2.32
CA LEU A 20 30.36 -6.26 2.54
C LEU A 20 31.43 -6.70 1.55
N GLY A 21 31.27 -7.84 0.90
CA GLY A 21 32.30 -8.49 0.08
C GLY A 21 33.37 -9.23 0.91
N TYR A 22 33.23 -9.28 2.24
CA TYR A 22 34.22 -9.85 3.16
C TYR A 22 33.54 -10.55 4.32
N ALA A 23 34.09 -11.71 4.73
CA ALA A 23 33.67 -12.41 5.94
C ALA A 23 34.15 -11.69 7.22
N MET A 24 33.35 -11.83 8.28
CA MET A 24 33.72 -11.39 9.63
C MET A 24 34.40 -12.52 10.39
N VAL A 25 35.52 -12.22 11.03
CA VAL A 25 36.31 -13.20 11.80
C VAL A 25 36.24 -12.85 13.28
N LYS A 26 36.12 -13.87 14.13
CA LYS A 26 36.15 -13.69 15.59
C LYS A 26 37.57 -13.29 16.02
N SER A 27 37.69 -12.21 16.77
CA SER A 27 38.96 -11.77 17.37
C SER A 27 39.42 -12.79 18.42
N SER A 28 40.69 -13.18 18.41
CA SER A 28 41.24 -14.27 19.25
C SER A 28 41.33 -13.97 20.76
N SER A 29 40.83 -12.84 21.26
CA SER A 29 41.07 -12.44 22.64
C SER A 29 40.01 -11.47 23.17
N VAL A 30 39.04 -11.99 23.92
CA VAL A 30 38.34 -11.23 24.96
C VAL A 30 38.23 -12.15 26.19
N ARG A 31 39.14 -12.00 27.16
CA ARG A 31 38.85 -12.44 28.54
C ARG A 31 37.94 -11.36 29.11
N ILE A 32 36.66 -11.69 29.29
CA ILE A 32 35.75 -10.85 30.07
C ILE A 32 36.16 -11.08 31.54
N THR A 33 36.94 -10.17 32.11
CA THR A 33 37.11 -10.09 33.57
C THR A 33 35.86 -9.41 34.13
N THR A 34 34.98 -10.19 34.75
CA THR A 34 33.91 -9.68 35.59
C THR A 34 34.51 -9.30 36.94
N ASP A 35 35.07 -8.10 37.05
CA ASP A 35 35.26 -7.46 38.35
C ASP A 35 34.10 -6.51 38.59
N SER A 36 33.36 -6.81 39.66
CA SER A 36 32.31 -5.98 40.21
C SER A 36 32.93 -4.77 40.90
N ASP A 37 32.79 -3.59 40.32
CA ASP A 37 33.03 -2.34 41.05
C ASP A 37 32.03 -1.26 40.62
N ASP A 38 31.20 -0.85 41.58
CA ASP A 38 30.13 0.13 41.45
C ASP A 38 30.71 1.55 41.29
N SER A 39 31.20 1.87 40.09
CA SER A 39 31.47 3.26 39.69
C SER A 39 31.04 3.52 38.25
N TYR A 40 30.50 4.72 38.01
CA TYR A 40 30.18 5.24 36.68
C TYR A 40 31.48 5.49 35.90
N SER A 41 32.15 4.42 35.48
CA SER A 41 33.28 4.45 34.56
C SER A 41 32.79 4.49 33.12
N VAL A 42 33.65 5.03 32.24
CA VAL A 42 33.38 5.24 30.82
C VAL A 42 33.26 3.88 30.10
N GLN A 43 32.07 3.26 30.09
CA GLN A 43 31.76 1.94 29.51
C GLN A 43 31.85 1.89 27.96
N GLY A 44 32.82 2.57 27.34
CA GLY A 44 32.86 2.81 25.90
C GLY A 44 33.93 2.07 25.09
N GLN A 45 34.86 1.33 25.72
CA GLN A 45 36.01 0.73 25.02
C GLN A 45 36.01 -0.82 25.02
N ASN A 46 34.85 -1.45 24.93
CA ASN A 46 34.83 -2.90 24.65
C ASN A 46 35.20 -3.12 23.18
N GLN A 47 36.36 -3.74 22.93
CA GLN A 47 36.75 -4.21 21.60
C GLN A 47 35.69 -5.18 21.08
N LEU A 48 35.17 -4.92 19.88
CA LEU A 48 34.18 -5.79 19.27
C LEU A 48 34.77 -7.19 19.03
N PRO A 49 34.05 -8.27 19.37
CA PRO A 49 34.57 -9.63 19.27
C PRO A 49 34.66 -10.16 17.83
N TYR A 50 34.22 -9.39 16.84
CA TYR A 50 34.33 -9.72 15.42
C TYR A 50 34.87 -8.52 14.64
N SER A 51 35.77 -8.79 13.70
CA SER A 51 36.32 -7.79 12.79
C SER A 51 36.54 -8.37 11.40
N ILE A 52 36.57 -7.50 10.39
CA ILE A 52 37.00 -7.90 9.05
C ILE A 52 38.52 -8.02 9.09
N LYS A 53 39.03 -9.25 9.01
CA LYS A 53 40.46 -9.49 8.81
C LYS A 53 40.74 -9.51 7.32
N SER A 54 41.20 -8.38 6.79
CA SER A 54 41.57 -8.25 5.38
C SER A 54 42.79 -7.37 5.23
N ASP A 55 43.69 -7.75 4.33
CA ASP A 55 44.87 -6.97 3.94
C ASP A 55 44.51 -5.74 3.10
N THR A 56 43.23 -5.58 2.75
CA THR A 56 42.72 -4.43 2.00
C THR A 56 42.39 -3.24 2.90
N SER A 57 42.68 -2.03 2.41
CA SER A 57 42.36 -0.79 3.13
C SER A 57 40.85 -0.60 3.30
N LEU A 58 40.43 0.17 4.31
CA LEU A 58 39.01 0.51 4.50
C LEU A 58 38.41 1.19 3.26
N LEU A 59 39.17 2.05 2.59
CA LEU A 59 38.75 2.71 1.35
C LEU A 59 38.44 1.69 0.25
N THR A 60 39.33 0.73 0.03
CA THR A 60 39.14 -0.34 -0.96
C THR A 60 37.90 -1.16 -0.65
N ARG A 61 37.66 -1.47 0.64
CA ARG A 61 36.44 -2.20 1.04
C ARG A 61 35.17 -1.39 0.79
N ALA A 62 35.20 -0.08 1.05
CA ALA A 62 34.08 0.81 0.78
C ALA A 62 33.78 0.90 -0.73
N GLN A 63 34.82 1.01 -1.57
CA GLN A 63 34.70 1.01 -3.03
C GLN A 63 34.12 -0.30 -3.56
N ASN A 64 34.60 -1.45 -3.07
CA ASN A 64 34.07 -2.76 -3.45
C ASN A 64 32.59 -2.90 -3.05
N ARG A 65 32.22 -2.48 -1.84
CA ARG A 65 30.80 -2.45 -1.42
C ARG A 65 29.94 -1.57 -2.33
N GLN A 66 30.45 -0.40 -2.74
CA GLN A 66 29.73 0.48 -3.65
C GLN A 66 29.52 -0.18 -5.02
N GLN A 67 30.54 -0.85 -5.56
CA GLN A 67 30.42 -1.57 -6.82
C GLN A 67 29.38 -2.71 -6.74
N LEU A 68 29.40 -3.50 -5.65
CA LEU A 68 28.41 -4.55 -5.42
C LEU A 68 26.99 -3.98 -5.32
N LEU A 69 26.82 -2.83 -4.68
CA LEU A 69 25.52 -2.15 -4.60
C LEU A 69 25.01 -1.76 -6.01
N LEU A 70 25.85 -1.11 -6.82
CA LEU A 70 25.50 -0.66 -8.17
C LEU A 70 25.15 -1.83 -9.09
N ILE A 71 25.89 -2.94 -9.02
CA ILE A 71 25.58 -4.15 -9.80
C ILE A 71 24.20 -4.70 -9.43
N ASN A 72 23.89 -4.82 -8.13
CA ASN A 72 22.58 -5.30 -7.68
C ASN A 72 21.45 -4.35 -8.11
N GLN A 73 21.67 -3.04 -8.03
CA GLN A 73 20.70 -2.03 -8.48
C GLN A 73 20.44 -2.14 -9.98
N GLN A 74 21.49 -2.29 -10.79
CA GLN A 74 21.37 -2.48 -12.23
C GLN A 74 20.55 -3.74 -12.57
N GLN A 75 20.83 -4.87 -11.89
CA GLN A 75 20.05 -6.11 -12.07
C GLN A 75 18.56 -5.92 -11.73
N ASN A 76 18.25 -5.18 -10.65
CA ASN A 76 16.86 -4.89 -10.30
C ASN A 76 16.17 -4.01 -11.36
N ILE A 77 16.86 -2.99 -11.86
CA ILE A 77 16.35 -2.12 -12.93
C ILE A 77 16.04 -2.95 -14.18
N GLU A 78 17.00 -3.73 -14.66
CA GLU A 78 16.85 -4.56 -15.86
C GLU A 78 15.70 -5.56 -15.72
N ALA A 79 15.56 -6.21 -14.56
CA ALA A 79 14.45 -7.12 -14.28
C ALA A 79 13.09 -6.41 -14.34
N ILE A 80 12.97 -5.22 -13.74
CA ILE A 80 11.74 -4.41 -13.76
C ILE A 80 11.42 -3.96 -15.18
N MET A 81 12.41 -3.48 -15.94
CA MET A 81 12.24 -3.03 -17.32
C MET A 81 11.79 -4.18 -18.24
N ALA A 82 12.40 -5.36 -18.10
CA ALA A 82 12.01 -6.54 -18.85
C ALA A 82 10.57 -6.98 -18.52
N MET A 83 10.18 -6.98 -17.24
CA MET A 83 8.80 -7.25 -16.84
C MET A 83 7.82 -6.20 -17.36
N ALA A 84 8.19 -4.91 -17.33
CA ALA A 84 7.35 -3.83 -17.83
C ALA A 84 7.05 -4.03 -19.32
N LEU A 85 8.06 -4.42 -20.11
CA LEU A 85 7.88 -4.74 -21.53
C LEU A 85 6.87 -5.88 -21.75
N SER A 86 6.91 -6.92 -20.91
CA SER A 86 5.94 -8.03 -20.98
C SER A 86 4.52 -7.69 -20.49
N PHE A 87 4.38 -6.67 -19.63
CA PHE A 87 3.07 -6.19 -19.17
C PHE A 87 2.49 -5.08 -20.03
N CYS A 88 3.32 -4.43 -20.85
CA CYS A 88 2.89 -3.39 -21.75
C CYS A 88 2.06 -4.01 -22.88
N PRO A 89 0.79 -3.63 -23.03
CA PRO A 89 -0.04 -4.12 -24.12
C PRO A 89 0.35 -3.47 -25.45
N ASP A 90 0.09 -4.17 -26.56
CA ASP A 90 0.28 -3.65 -27.92
C ASP A 90 -0.84 -2.64 -28.27
N VAL A 91 -0.74 -1.43 -27.72
CA VAL A 91 -1.69 -0.33 -27.92
C VAL A 91 -0.97 0.97 -28.24
N THR A 92 -1.65 1.91 -28.90
CA THR A 92 -1.13 3.27 -29.08
C THR A 92 -1.08 3.99 -27.74
N SER A 93 0.07 4.57 -27.38
CA SER A 93 0.19 5.38 -26.17
C SER A 93 -0.44 6.76 -26.35
N ASN A 94 -0.91 7.36 -25.26
CA ASN A 94 -1.44 8.73 -25.25
C ASN A 94 -0.34 9.80 -25.13
N GLY A 95 0.88 9.48 -25.56
CA GLY A 95 2.07 10.31 -25.39
C GLY A 95 3.25 9.50 -24.86
N GLN A 96 4.31 10.21 -24.45
CA GLN A 96 5.46 9.62 -23.76
C GLN A 96 5.44 10.05 -22.29
N PRO A 97 5.86 9.17 -21.36
CA PRO A 97 6.12 9.57 -19.99
C PRO A 97 7.12 10.72 -19.93
N ASP A 98 6.92 11.61 -18.96
CA ASP A 98 7.86 12.68 -18.68
C ASP A 98 9.25 12.13 -18.33
N SER A 99 10.32 12.71 -18.88
CA SER A 99 11.68 12.21 -18.68
C SER A 99 12.12 12.29 -17.22
N ASP A 100 11.76 13.37 -16.51
CA ASP A 100 12.10 13.52 -15.10
C ASP A 100 11.33 12.51 -14.25
N TRP A 101 10.11 12.16 -14.65
CA TRP A 101 9.35 11.09 -14.02
C TRP A 101 10.05 9.74 -14.17
N VAL A 102 10.54 9.40 -15.37
CA VAL A 102 11.24 8.14 -15.63
C VAL A 102 12.51 8.03 -14.79
N GLU A 103 13.31 9.09 -14.73
CA GLU A 103 14.53 9.12 -13.91
C GLU A 103 14.20 8.92 -12.41
N ARG A 104 13.15 9.58 -11.92
CA ARG A 104 12.70 9.40 -10.54
C ARG A 104 12.14 8.01 -10.29
N PHE A 105 11.44 7.41 -11.24
CA PHE A 105 10.95 6.04 -11.15
C PHE A 105 12.12 5.07 -10.98
N ILE A 106 13.16 5.17 -11.81
CA ILE A 106 14.36 4.32 -11.76
C ILE A 106 15.02 4.42 -10.38
N ALA A 107 15.29 5.64 -9.91
CA ALA A 107 15.90 5.88 -8.59
C ALA A 107 15.04 5.35 -7.42
N LEU A 108 13.72 5.28 -7.59
CA LEU A 108 12.83 4.72 -6.56
C LEU A 108 12.86 3.19 -6.57
N CYS A 109 12.88 2.55 -7.73
CA CYS A 109 12.74 1.10 -7.85
C CYS A 109 14.05 0.31 -7.79
N GLU A 110 15.21 0.92 -8.07
CA GLU A 110 16.53 0.26 -8.15
C GLU A 110 16.93 -0.58 -6.93
N GLY A 111 16.41 -0.24 -5.74
CA GLY A 111 16.68 -0.98 -4.50
C GLY A 111 15.79 -2.21 -4.28
N THR A 112 14.86 -2.50 -5.19
CA THR A 112 13.82 -3.52 -5.01
C THR A 112 14.24 -4.86 -5.61
N SER A 113 14.65 -5.80 -4.76
CA SER A 113 14.97 -7.18 -5.18
C SER A 113 13.86 -8.21 -4.93
N ASN A 114 12.77 -7.82 -4.27
CA ASN A 114 11.62 -8.70 -4.08
C ASN A 114 10.80 -8.77 -5.38
N GLU A 115 10.67 -9.96 -5.97
CA GLU A 115 10.02 -10.18 -7.27
C GLU A 115 8.57 -9.67 -7.31
N SER A 116 7.79 -9.85 -6.23
CA SER A 116 6.40 -9.37 -6.17
C SER A 116 6.34 -7.84 -6.24
N MET A 117 7.23 -7.14 -5.54
CA MET A 117 7.32 -5.68 -5.63
C MET A 117 7.87 -5.22 -6.99
N GLN A 118 8.83 -5.94 -7.57
CA GLN A 118 9.33 -5.65 -8.93
C GLN A 118 8.20 -5.76 -9.97
N LYS A 119 7.29 -6.74 -9.84
CA LYS A 119 6.10 -6.85 -10.69
C LYS A 119 5.16 -5.64 -10.55
N LEU A 120 5.02 -5.08 -9.34
CA LEU A 120 4.23 -3.86 -9.14
C LEU A 120 4.89 -2.66 -9.81
N TRP A 121 6.21 -2.48 -9.64
CA TRP A 121 6.97 -1.44 -10.34
C TRP A 121 6.85 -1.56 -11.86
N ALA A 122 6.97 -2.77 -12.40
CA ALA A 122 6.83 -3.04 -13.82
C ALA A 122 5.43 -2.66 -14.35
N LYS A 123 4.36 -2.99 -13.61
CA LYS A 123 2.99 -2.60 -13.97
C LYS A 123 2.76 -1.09 -13.93
N ILE A 124 3.38 -0.40 -12.97
CA ILE A 124 3.36 1.08 -12.92
C ILE A 124 3.99 1.66 -14.18
N LEU A 125 5.19 1.20 -14.54
CA LEU A 125 5.89 1.71 -15.73
C LEU A 125 5.10 1.44 -17.00
N ALA A 126 4.56 0.23 -17.16
CA ALA A 126 3.70 -0.11 -18.29
C ALA A 126 2.45 0.79 -18.36
N GLY A 127 1.77 1.00 -17.23
CA GLY A 127 0.60 1.87 -17.14
C GLY A 127 0.91 3.34 -17.46
N GLU A 128 2.02 3.86 -16.94
CA GLU A 128 2.48 5.23 -17.24
C GLU A 128 2.88 5.38 -18.71
N THR A 129 3.47 4.34 -19.32
CA THR A 129 3.82 4.33 -20.74
C THR A 129 2.59 4.36 -21.64
N VAL A 130 1.53 3.61 -21.29
CA VAL A 130 0.27 3.60 -22.05
C VAL A 130 -0.48 4.93 -21.89
N SER A 131 -0.56 5.44 -20.66
CA SER A 131 -1.28 6.66 -20.33
C SER A 131 -0.48 7.51 -19.34
N PRO A 132 0.39 8.41 -19.83
CA PRO A 132 1.17 9.30 -18.97
C PRO A 132 0.28 10.12 -18.01
N GLY A 133 0.77 10.38 -16.80
CA GLY A 133 0.04 11.01 -15.71
C GLY A 133 -0.83 10.04 -14.88
N THR A 134 -0.67 8.73 -15.06
CA THR A 134 -1.46 7.72 -14.33
C THR A 134 -0.98 7.54 -12.89
N PHE A 135 0.33 7.67 -12.66
CA PHE A 135 0.97 7.53 -11.35
C PHE A 135 1.86 8.73 -11.06
N SER A 136 1.58 9.43 -9.96
CA SER A 136 2.41 10.52 -9.48
C SER A 136 3.68 10.01 -8.76
N ILE A 137 4.72 10.85 -8.71
CA ILE A 137 5.93 10.57 -7.92
C ILE A 137 5.60 10.32 -6.44
N LYS A 138 4.58 10.99 -5.91
CA LYS A 138 4.10 10.77 -4.53
C LYS A 138 3.63 9.33 -4.33
N SER A 139 2.92 8.77 -5.30
CA SER A 139 2.48 7.37 -5.27
C SER A 139 3.64 6.39 -5.33
N LEU A 140 4.66 6.69 -6.13
CA LEU A 140 5.88 5.88 -6.19
C LEU A 140 6.62 5.88 -4.85
N GLN A 141 6.74 7.05 -4.21
CA GLN A 141 7.35 7.18 -2.88
C GLN A 141 6.58 6.40 -1.81
N THR A 142 5.24 6.50 -1.83
CA THR A 142 4.39 5.72 -0.92
C THR A 142 4.56 4.22 -1.16
N LEU A 143 4.55 3.75 -2.41
CA LEU A 143 4.77 2.34 -2.73
C LEU A 143 6.13 1.84 -2.23
N LYS A 144 7.20 2.63 -2.42
CA LYS A 144 8.56 2.28 -1.97
C LYS A 144 8.64 2.03 -0.46
N GLN A 145 7.82 2.72 0.32
CA GLN A 145 7.80 2.62 1.79
C GLN A 145 6.78 1.60 2.30
N MET A 146 5.94 1.08 1.41
CA MET A 146 4.82 0.23 1.76
C MET A 146 5.28 -1.15 2.24
N THR A 147 4.78 -1.56 3.39
CA THR A 147 4.96 -2.88 3.98
C THR A 147 3.95 -3.88 3.41
N GLN A 148 4.21 -5.18 3.57
CA GLN A 148 3.25 -6.22 3.18
C GLN A 148 1.89 -6.04 3.87
N ARG A 149 1.88 -5.66 5.15
CA ARG A 149 0.65 -5.42 5.92
C ARG A 149 -0.18 -4.28 5.32
N GLU A 150 0.47 -3.18 4.93
CA GLU A 150 -0.20 -2.07 4.27
C GLU A 150 -0.75 -2.49 2.90
N ALA A 151 0.01 -3.28 2.14
CA ALA A 151 -0.43 -3.79 0.84
C ALA A 151 -1.67 -4.67 0.96
N ASP A 152 -1.69 -5.56 1.96
CA ASP A 152 -2.84 -6.41 2.27
C ASP A 152 -4.07 -5.57 2.66
N ALA A 153 -3.87 -4.51 3.47
CA ALA A 153 -4.95 -3.58 3.83
C ALA A 153 -5.52 -2.85 2.60
N LEU A 154 -4.65 -2.43 1.66
CA LEU A 154 -5.07 -1.78 0.42
C LEU A 154 -5.86 -2.74 -0.47
N GLN A 155 -5.42 -3.99 -0.61
CA GLN A 155 -6.12 -5.01 -1.38
C GLN A 155 -7.53 -5.27 -0.84
N LYS A 156 -7.62 -5.49 0.47
CA LYS A 156 -8.89 -5.67 1.17
C LYS A 156 -9.85 -4.49 0.95
N CYS A 157 -9.37 -3.27 1.15
CA CYS A 157 -10.19 -2.07 1.01
C CYS A 157 -10.59 -1.80 -0.45
N THR A 158 -9.72 -2.12 -1.42
CA THR A 158 -10.04 -2.00 -2.85
C THR A 158 -11.24 -2.88 -3.22
N ALA A 159 -11.37 -4.08 -2.65
CA ALA A 159 -12.48 -4.98 -2.89
C ALA A 159 -13.85 -4.47 -2.38
N ILE A 160 -13.87 -3.44 -1.54
CA ILE A 160 -15.10 -2.79 -1.03
C ILE A 160 -15.21 -1.32 -1.45
N CYS A 161 -14.33 -0.88 -2.35
CA CYS A 161 -14.27 0.48 -2.79
C CYS A 161 -15.07 0.68 -4.08
N GLY A 162 -16.03 1.61 -4.05
CA GLY A 162 -16.83 1.97 -5.21
C GLY A 162 -16.35 3.26 -5.87
N TYR A 163 -16.29 3.28 -7.19
CA TYR A 163 -16.04 4.48 -7.98
C TYR A 163 -17.33 5.30 -8.13
N ASN A 164 -17.29 6.57 -7.75
CA ASN A 164 -18.34 7.53 -8.04
C ASN A 164 -17.95 8.40 -9.26
N GLU A 165 -18.67 8.23 -10.37
CA GLU A 165 -18.45 8.96 -11.62
C GLU A 165 -18.60 10.48 -11.44
N LYS A 166 -19.57 10.93 -10.63
CA LYS A 166 -19.86 12.35 -10.45
C LYS A 166 -18.71 13.11 -9.78
N ASP A 167 -18.08 12.46 -8.80
CA ASP A 167 -17.02 13.05 -8.00
C ASP A 167 -15.62 12.64 -8.50
N ASN A 168 -15.55 11.87 -9.60
CA ASN A 168 -14.36 11.22 -10.14
C ASN A 168 -13.46 10.66 -9.02
N SER A 169 -14.03 9.85 -8.13
CA SER A 169 -13.29 9.37 -6.96
C SER A 169 -13.78 8.05 -6.43
N HIS A 170 -12.85 7.37 -5.76
CA HIS A 170 -13.10 6.09 -5.12
C HIS A 170 -13.38 6.27 -3.63
N LEU A 171 -14.39 5.57 -3.14
CA LEU A 171 -14.85 5.68 -1.77
C LEU A 171 -15.30 4.35 -1.18
N ILE A 172 -15.28 4.29 0.15
CA ILE A 172 -15.82 3.20 0.95
C ILE A 172 -17.04 3.72 1.69
N LEU A 173 -18.23 3.22 1.35
CA LEU A 173 -19.46 3.58 2.05
C LEU A 173 -19.43 3.01 3.47
N LEU A 174 -19.77 3.86 4.43
CA LEU A 174 -19.84 3.55 5.86
C LEU A 174 -21.27 3.43 6.35
N GLY A 175 -22.22 4.04 5.66
CA GLY A 175 -23.61 4.04 6.06
C GLY A 175 -24.40 5.18 5.47
N PHE A 176 -25.56 5.42 6.06
CA PHE A 176 -26.40 6.56 5.74
C PHE A 176 -27.25 6.97 6.95
N TYR A 177 -27.82 8.16 6.88
CA TYR A 177 -28.82 8.62 7.84
C TYR A 177 -29.81 9.55 7.14
N LYS A 178 -30.97 9.77 7.76
CA LYS A 178 -31.92 10.79 7.31
C LYS A 178 -31.68 12.08 8.07
N LYS A 179 -31.47 13.19 7.36
CA LYS A 179 -31.28 14.50 7.97
C LYS A 179 -32.55 14.90 8.71
N HIS A 180 -32.40 15.30 9.98
CA HIS A 180 -33.53 15.68 10.82
C HIS A 180 -34.24 16.90 10.22
N SER A 181 -35.57 16.80 10.06
CA SER A 181 -36.43 17.98 9.90
C SER A 181 -36.66 18.62 11.28
N LEU A 182 -36.89 19.93 11.36
CA LEU A 182 -37.11 20.65 12.64
C LEU A 182 -38.28 20.08 13.48
N PHE A 183 -39.17 19.28 12.88
CA PHE A 183 -40.28 18.60 13.54
C PHE A 183 -39.96 17.18 14.06
N ASP A 184 -38.78 16.62 13.79
CA ASP A 184 -38.41 15.23 14.09
C ASP A 184 -37.71 15.04 15.46
N LEU A 185 -37.89 15.97 16.41
CA LEU A 185 -37.20 16.01 17.72
C LEU A 185 -37.41 14.76 18.61
N LEU A 186 -38.35 13.88 18.25
CA LEU A 186 -38.66 12.63 18.95
C LEU A 186 -38.21 11.36 18.21
N ARG A 187 -37.73 11.46 16.96
CA ARG A 187 -37.18 10.33 16.22
C ARG A 187 -35.68 10.28 16.45
N LYS A 188 -35.22 9.24 17.15
CA LYS A 188 -33.80 8.86 17.18
C LYS A 188 -33.37 8.71 15.71
N GLY A 189 -32.56 9.63 15.19
CA GLY A 189 -32.12 9.60 13.81
C GLY A 189 -31.52 8.22 13.51
N ASN A 190 -32.14 7.48 12.59
CA ASN A 190 -31.73 6.12 12.25
C ASN A 190 -30.46 6.18 11.40
N LYS A 191 -29.31 6.43 12.02
CA LYS A 191 -28.01 6.24 11.37
C LYS A 191 -27.83 4.74 11.19
N VAL A 192 -27.85 4.30 9.94
CA VAL A 192 -27.53 2.93 9.55
C VAL A 192 -26.03 2.90 9.26
N SER A 193 -25.31 2.00 9.93
CA SER A 193 -23.87 1.80 9.75
C SER A 193 -23.59 0.44 9.13
N PHE A 194 -22.67 0.42 8.17
CA PHE A 194 -22.21 -0.79 7.51
C PHE A 194 -21.06 -1.39 8.32
N ASN A 195 -21.31 -2.54 8.94
CA ASN A 195 -20.27 -3.27 9.65
C ASN A 195 -19.29 -3.92 8.65
N LEU A 196 -18.24 -3.18 8.28
CA LEU A 196 -17.20 -3.63 7.35
C LEU A 196 -16.47 -4.90 7.82
N GLY A 197 -16.52 -5.21 9.12
CA GLY A 197 -16.00 -6.46 9.68
C GLY A 197 -16.67 -7.70 9.08
N LYS A 198 -17.95 -7.62 8.69
CA LYS A 198 -18.64 -8.70 7.97
C LYS A 198 -18.08 -8.96 6.58
N ALA A 199 -17.41 -7.97 5.99
CA ALA A 199 -16.70 -8.09 4.72
C ALA A 199 -15.21 -8.44 4.87
N GLY A 200 -14.75 -8.72 6.09
CA GLY A 200 -13.34 -9.05 6.38
C GLY A 200 -12.44 -7.83 6.51
N ILE A 201 -13.00 -6.63 6.69
CA ILE A 201 -12.24 -5.38 6.87
C ILE A 201 -12.26 -4.98 8.33
N SER A 202 -11.09 -4.96 8.95
CA SER A 202 -10.94 -4.47 10.31
C SER A 202 -10.76 -2.95 10.33
N PHE A 203 -11.13 -2.29 11.42
CA PHE A 203 -10.84 -0.85 11.56
C PHE A 203 -9.34 -0.52 11.48
N PRO A 204 -8.42 -1.34 12.03
CA PRO A 204 -6.99 -1.21 11.78
C PRO A 204 -6.57 -1.23 10.31
N ASP A 205 -7.25 -2.00 9.44
CA ASP A 205 -6.94 -1.96 7.99
C ASP A 205 -7.22 -0.56 7.43
N VAL A 206 -8.34 0.07 7.81
CA VAL A 206 -8.70 1.43 7.38
C VAL A 206 -7.74 2.48 7.95
N LEU A 207 -7.40 2.38 9.24
CA LEU A 207 -6.42 3.29 9.88
C LEU A 207 -5.05 3.20 9.22
N THR A 208 -4.63 1.98 8.86
CA THR A 208 -3.37 1.76 8.14
C THR A 208 -3.36 2.58 6.84
N LEU A 209 -4.43 2.54 6.04
CA LEU A 209 -4.53 3.32 4.80
C LEU A 209 -4.59 4.83 5.02
N MET A 210 -5.16 5.29 6.13
CA MET A 210 -5.12 6.70 6.52
C MET A 210 -3.70 7.13 6.91
N ASP A 211 -2.93 6.26 7.56
CA ASP A 211 -1.58 6.55 8.04
C ASP A 211 -0.57 6.69 6.92
N ILE A 212 -0.66 5.82 5.90
CA ILE A 212 0.13 5.97 4.67
C ILE A 212 -0.49 6.92 3.64
N GLY A 213 -1.57 7.61 3.99
CA GLY A 213 -2.15 8.68 3.18
C GLY A 213 -2.88 8.22 1.91
N LEU A 214 -3.37 6.98 1.87
CA LEU A 214 -4.18 6.45 0.75
C LEU A 214 -5.65 6.81 0.88
N ILE A 215 -6.12 7.07 2.10
CA ILE A 215 -7.50 7.50 2.40
C ILE A 215 -7.48 8.77 3.24
N TYR A 216 -8.41 9.69 3.00
CA TYR A 216 -8.57 10.87 3.85
C TYR A 216 -8.99 10.48 5.27
N ARG A 217 -8.40 11.14 6.28
CA ARG A 217 -8.63 10.85 7.71
C ARG A 217 -10.03 11.19 8.23
N LYS A 218 -10.85 11.90 7.44
CA LYS A 218 -12.16 12.40 7.86
C LYS A 218 -13.27 11.66 7.12
N GLU A 219 -14.29 11.23 7.87
CA GLU A 219 -15.58 10.79 7.31
C GLU A 219 -16.21 11.95 6.53
N ILE A 220 -16.62 11.67 5.29
CA ILE A 220 -17.26 12.63 4.40
C ILE A 220 -18.73 12.26 4.30
N GLU A 221 -19.58 13.28 4.22
CA GLU A 221 -21.00 13.14 3.99
C GLU A 221 -21.36 13.64 2.59
N SER A 222 -22.28 12.93 1.92
CA SER A 222 -22.83 13.40 0.66
C SER A 222 -23.70 14.64 0.87
N ALA A 223 -24.04 15.34 -0.21
CA ALA A 223 -25.21 16.21 -0.18
C ALA A 223 -26.47 15.39 0.18
N ALA A 224 -27.48 16.06 0.74
CA ALA A 224 -28.78 15.45 0.97
C ALA A 224 -29.41 15.02 -0.36
N LEU A 225 -29.77 13.73 -0.42
CA LEU A 225 -30.28 13.10 -1.62
C LEU A 225 -31.78 13.31 -1.72
N LYS A 226 -32.25 13.52 -2.95
CA LYS A 226 -33.69 13.60 -3.24
C LYS A 226 -34.24 12.21 -3.56
N ALA A 227 -35.53 12.01 -3.29
CA ALA A 227 -36.25 10.82 -3.72
C ALA A 227 -36.07 10.61 -5.22
N ASN A 228 -35.86 9.37 -5.63
CA ASN A 228 -35.59 8.94 -7.00
C ASN A 228 -34.30 9.49 -7.64
N GLN A 229 -33.46 10.22 -6.90
CA GLN A 229 -32.17 10.67 -7.42
C GLN A 229 -31.22 9.48 -7.59
N GLU A 230 -30.84 9.19 -8.83
CA GLU A 230 -29.88 8.13 -9.13
C GLU A 230 -28.46 8.48 -8.66
N ILE A 231 -27.85 7.52 -7.98
CA ILE A 231 -26.43 7.51 -7.64
C ILE A 231 -25.91 6.13 -7.94
N SER A 232 -24.68 6.06 -8.46
CA SER A 232 -24.09 4.77 -8.76
C SER A 232 -22.66 4.66 -8.30
N PHE A 233 -22.28 3.44 -7.91
CA PHE A 233 -20.91 3.10 -7.58
C PHE A 233 -20.46 1.93 -8.44
N THR A 234 -19.29 2.08 -9.07
CA THR A 234 -18.70 1.05 -9.93
C THR A 234 -17.57 0.32 -9.19
N PHE A 235 -17.68 -1.00 -9.12
CA PHE A 235 -16.73 -1.93 -8.53
C PHE A 235 -16.18 -2.84 -9.62
N LEU A 236 -15.10 -2.43 -10.28
CA LEU A 236 -14.47 -3.15 -11.38
C LEU A 236 -15.47 -3.58 -12.48
N THR A 237 -16.05 -4.78 -12.39
CA THR A 237 -17.00 -5.35 -13.36
C THR A 237 -18.47 -5.28 -12.91
N GLN A 238 -18.79 -4.64 -11.78
CA GLN A 238 -20.16 -4.48 -11.28
C GLN A 238 -20.49 -3.04 -10.97
N ARG A 239 -21.68 -2.58 -11.37
CA ARG A 239 -22.25 -1.29 -10.99
C ARG A 239 -23.39 -1.53 -10.02
N VAL A 240 -23.44 -0.78 -8.91
CA VAL A 240 -24.67 -0.63 -8.11
C VAL A 240 -25.28 0.72 -8.42
N VAL A 241 -26.59 0.75 -8.64
CA VAL A 241 -27.40 1.96 -8.74
C VAL A 241 -28.32 2.00 -7.53
N LEU A 242 -28.32 3.14 -6.85
CA LEU A 242 -29.14 3.43 -5.69
C LEU A 242 -30.12 4.54 -6.04
N LYS A 243 -31.40 4.33 -5.73
CA LYS A 243 -32.43 5.38 -5.78
C LYS A 243 -33.05 5.55 -4.39
N PRO A 244 -32.83 6.68 -3.71
CA PRO A 244 -33.48 6.96 -2.43
C PRO A 244 -35.00 6.93 -2.60
N LYS A 245 -35.71 6.24 -1.70
CA LYS A 245 -37.19 6.23 -1.69
C LYS A 245 -37.76 7.51 -1.08
N ASN A 246 -36.98 8.16 -0.22
CA ASN A 246 -37.33 9.37 0.51
C ASN A 246 -36.29 10.48 0.28
N ASN A 247 -36.70 11.72 0.52
CA ASN A 247 -35.78 12.87 0.55
C ASN A 247 -34.89 12.84 1.81
N ASP A 248 -33.84 13.66 1.74
CA ASP A 248 -32.98 14.04 2.87
C ASP A 248 -32.14 12.88 3.43
N LEU A 249 -31.92 11.84 2.63
CA LEU A 249 -30.96 10.79 2.94
C LEU A 249 -29.55 11.30 2.66
N VAL A 250 -28.63 11.01 3.58
CA VAL A 250 -27.21 11.42 3.49
C VAL A 250 -26.36 10.16 3.62
N LEU A 251 -25.50 9.91 2.63
CA LEU A 251 -24.51 8.83 2.69
C LEU A 251 -23.29 9.32 3.45
N SER A 252 -22.65 8.43 4.21
CA SER A 252 -21.35 8.70 4.80
C SER A 252 -20.28 7.70 4.32
N TYR A 253 -19.06 8.20 4.09
CA TYR A 253 -18.00 7.43 3.44
C TYR A 253 -16.59 7.93 3.76
N TYR A 254 -15.61 7.05 3.56
CA TYR A 254 -14.21 7.45 3.41
C TYR A 254 -13.85 7.57 1.94
N LYS A 255 -13.08 8.60 1.57
CA LYS A 255 -12.63 8.84 0.20
C LYS A 255 -11.14 8.56 0.06
N PHE A 256 -10.76 7.94 -1.06
CA PHE A 256 -9.36 7.74 -1.42
C PHE A 256 -8.71 9.09 -1.74
N THR A 257 -7.44 9.23 -1.38
CA THR A 257 -6.61 10.34 -1.86
C THR A 257 -6.21 10.07 -3.31
N GLN A 258 -5.62 11.06 -4.00
CA GLN A 258 -5.02 10.81 -5.32
C GLN A 258 -4.05 9.63 -5.28
N THR A 259 -3.18 9.57 -4.27
CA THR A 259 -2.22 8.47 -4.13
C THR A 259 -2.90 7.11 -3.93
N GLY A 260 -3.97 7.07 -3.14
CA GLY A 260 -4.79 5.86 -3.01
C GLY A 260 -5.46 5.47 -4.33
N ASP A 261 -6.00 6.45 -5.06
CA ASP A 261 -6.67 6.27 -6.34
C ASP A 261 -5.74 5.74 -7.42
N GLU A 262 -4.49 6.17 -7.41
CA GLU A 262 -3.45 5.70 -8.33
C GLU A 262 -3.00 4.28 -7.94
N LEU A 263 -2.60 4.05 -6.68
CA LEU A 263 -2.05 2.75 -6.26
C LEU A 263 -3.06 1.61 -6.31
N ARG A 264 -4.36 1.86 -6.04
CA ARG A 264 -5.37 0.81 -6.17
C ARG A 264 -5.50 0.27 -7.61
N LYS A 265 -5.10 1.03 -8.64
CA LYS A 265 -5.17 0.58 -10.06
C LYS A 265 -4.33 -0.67 -10.30
N LEU A 266 -3.34 -0.93 -9.44
CA LEU A 266 -2.50 -2.14 -9.50
C LEU A 266 -3.24 -3.39 -9.01
N ILE A 267 -4.41 -3.22 -8.37
CA ILE A 267 -5.19 -4.27 -7.75
C ILE A 267 -6.44 -4.52 -8.58
N ASN A 268 -6.49 -5.69 -9.21
CA ASN A 268 -7.63 -6.12 -10.01
C ASN A 268 -8.45 -7.16 -9.22
N THR A 269 -9.28 -6.69 -8.28
CA THR A 269 -10.10 -7.54 -7.41
C THR A 269 -11.58 -7.21 -7.58
N PRO A 270 -12.46 -8.20 -7.81
CA PRO A 270 -13.90 -7.95 -7.91
C PRO A 270 -14.48 -7.53 -6.55
N VAL A 271 -15.69 -6.96 -6.57
CA VAL A 271 -16.39 -6.60 -5.34
C VAL A 271 -16.48 -7.78 -4.37
N ASN A 272 -16.18 -7.52 -3.09
CA ASN A 272 -16.31 -8.50 -2.04
C ASN A 272 -17.77 -8.96 -1.91
N LYS A 273 -18.01 -10.28 -1.99
CA LYS A 273 -19.36 -10.85 -2.00
C LYS A 273 -20.16 -10.53 -0.72
N ALA A 274 -19.50 -10.58 0.44
CA ALA A 274 -20.13 -10.26 1.72
C ALA A 274 -20.43 -8.77 1.83
N TYR A 275 -19.56 -7.90 1.30
CA TYR A 275 -19.83 -6.46 1.22
C TYR A 275 -21.01 -6.15 0.29
N LYS A 276 -21.09 -6.80 -0.87
CA LYS A 276 -22.22 -6.67 -1.79
C LYS A 276 -23.55 -7.05 -1.11
N GLN A 277 -23.58 -8.17 -0.39
CA GLN A 277 -24.76 -8.60 0.37
C GLN A 277 -25.10 -7.60 1.50
N LEU A 278 -24.07 -7.14 2.24
CA LEU A 278 -24.23 -6.14 3.28
C LEU A 278 -24.87 -4.84 2.75
N LEU A 279 -24.36 -4.31 1.64
CA LEU A 279 -24.91 -3.11 1.01
C LEU A 279 -26.36 -3.31 0.59
N SER A 280 -26.67 -4.39 -0.11
CA SER A 280 -28.04 -4.67 -0.55
C SER A 280 -29.02 -4.72 0.62
N SER A 281 -28.72 -5.52 1.66
CA SER A 281 -29.60 -5.67 2.81
C SER A 281 -29.70 -4.42 3.69
N ALA A 282 -28.61 -3.66 3.84
CA ALA A 282 -28.65 -2.46 4.69
C ALA A 282 -29.35 -1.27 4.00
N LEU A 283 -29.36 -1.23 2.67
CA LEU A 283 -29.94 -0.13 1.90
C LEU A 283 -31.39 -0.39 1.46
N GLU A 284 -31.85 -1.65 1.38
CA GLU A 284 -33.14 -2.00 0.76
C GLU A 284 -34.38 -1.34 1.39
N GLU A 285 -34.31 -0.96 2.67
CA GLU A 285 -35.44 -0.28 3.35
C GLU A 285 -35.66 1.12 2.76
N GLU A 286 -34.59 1.91 2.59
CA GLU A 286 -34.62 3.33 2.24
C GLU A 286 -34.21 3.62 0.78
N PHE A 287 -33.69 2.62 0.07
CA PHE A 287 -33.24 2.72 -1.31
C PHE A 287 -33.77 1.58 -2.17
N GLU A 288 -34.07 1.87 -3.44
CA GLU A 288 -34.07 0.83 -4.48
C GLU A 288 -32.62 0.54 -4.86
N VAL A 289 -32.23 -0.73 -4.81
CA VAL A 289 -30.85 -1.18 -5.05
C VAL A 289 -30.81 -2.10 -6.26
N ALA A 290 -30.14 -1.68 -7.33
CA ALA A 290 -29.99 -2.47 -8.55
C ALA A 290 -28.51 -2.73 -8.85
N TRP A 291 -28.14 -3.99 -9.05
CA TRP A 291 -26.78 -4.38 -9.44
C TRP A 291 -26.75 -4.81 -10.90
N HIS A 292 -25.79 -4.26 -11.66
CA HIS A 292 -25.58 -4.56 -13.07
C HIS A 292 -24.15 -5.06 -13.30
N ALA A 293 -23.98 -6.04 -14.18
CA ALA A 293 -22.65 -6.38 -14.69
C ALA A 293 -22.22 -5.33 -15.72
N ILE A 294 -20.97 -4.89 -15.64
CA ILE A 294 -20.32 -4.05 -16.64
C ILE A 294 -19.49 -4.99 -17.52
N LYS A 295 -19.68 -4.88 -18.83
CA LYS A 295 -18.90 -5.64 -19.82
C LYS A 295 -17.53 -5.02 -20.01
#